data_AF-K3WLL1-F1
#
_entry.id   AF-K3WLL1-F1
#
_cell.length_a   1.000
_cell.length_b   1.000
_cell.length_c   1.000
_cell.angle_alpha   90.00
_cell.angle_beta   90.00
_cell.angle_gamma   90.00
#
_symmetry.space_group_name_H-M   'P 1'
#
loop_
_entity.id
_entity.type
_entity.pdbx_description
1 polymer ?
#
loop_
_entity_poly.entity_id
_entity_poly.type
_entity_poly.pdbx_seq_one_letter_code
_entity_poly.pdbx_strand_id
1 'polypeptide(L)'
;MGTASSTDRVLTFLQNARVQNIPVRSGKWNPEEEEYLRKLVELFCLGVLDDVEQKSSMRAWLSKMLNCCPMRISKKQMNGEKFIGKAKFKKNIELIQQMTQEHYDEACDEVHRLRSSFLKHWAKDEFAKRTTRDKPTSFEEWF
;
A
#
# COMPACT_ATOMS: atom_id res chain seq x y z
N MET A 1 -13.22 34.47 -8.12
CA MET A 1 -12.12 33.72 -8.75
C MET A 1 -11.27 33.13 -7.65
N GLY A 2 -11.61 31.92 -7.20
CA GLY A 2 -10.87 31.20 -6.16
C GLY A 2 -9.92 30.22 -6.84
N THR A 3 -8.62 30.43 -6.67
CA THR A 3 -7.57 29.56 -7.19
C THR A 3 -7.53 28.27 -6.36
N ALA A 4 -8.08 27.18 -6.90
CA ALA A 4 -7.92 25.85 -6.33
C ALA A 4 -6.44 25.44 -6.39
N SER A 5 -5.87 25.13 -5.22
CA SER A 5 -4.47 24.78 -5.03
C SER A 5 -4.13 23.44 -5.69
N SER A 6 -3.15 23.48 -6.60
CA SER A 6 -2.65 22.40 -7.44
C SER A 6 -1.74 21.40 -6.68
N THR A 7 -2.26 20.65 -5.71
CA THR A 7 -1.51 19.55 -5.04
C THR A 7 -2.36 18.37 -4.55
N ASP A 8 -3.57 18.17 -5.08
CA ASP A 8 -4.46 17.09 -4.63
C ASP A 8 -4.16 15.70 -5.25
N ARG A 9 -2.93 15.51 -5.76
CA ARG A 9 -2.47 14.29 -6.44
C ARG A 9 -1.31 13.59 -5.74
N VAL A 10 -1.16 13.81 -4.43
CA VAL A 10 -0.20 13.07 -3.63
C VAL A 10 -0.98 12.08 -2.78
N LEU A 11 -0.71 10.79 -2.94
CA LEU A 11 -1.24 9.71 -2.09
C LEU A 11 -0.55 9.76 -0.71
N THR A 12 -0.78 10.84 0.02
CA THR A 12 -0.09 11.20 1.27
C THR A 12 -0.78 10.70 2.55
N PHE A 13 -1.65 9.68 2.51
CA PHE A 13 -2.35 9.21 3.73
C PHE A 13 -1.64 8.09 4.52
N LEU A 14 -0.36 7.83 4.26
CA LEU A 14 0.50 7.03 5.16
C LEU A 14 1.77 7.75 5.59
N GLN A 15 1.75 9.09 5.62
CA GLN A 15 2.72 9.80 6.43
C GLN A 15 2.31 9.71 7.90
N ASN A 16 2.84 8.67 8.55
CA ASN A 16 2.88 8.46 9.99
C ASN A 16 1.54 8.05 10.65
N ALA A 17 0.95 6.93 10.22
CA ALA A 17 -0.19 6.30 10.90
C ALA A 17 0.05 6.02 12.42
N ARG A 18 1.32 5.99 12.88
CA ARG A 18 1.67 5.99 14.31
C ARG A 18 1.20 7.23 15.07
N VAL A 19 1.01 8.36 14.39
CA VAL A 19 0.58 9.63 14.97
C VAL A 19 -0.95 9.72 15.09
N GLN A 20 -1.70 8.90 14.33
CA GLN A 20 -3.16 8.95 14.24
C GLN A 20 -3.87 7.76 14.91
N ASN A 21 -3.19 7.02 15.81
CA ASN A 21 -3.74 5.84 16.50
C ASN A 21 -4.36 4.76 15.59
N ILE A 22 -3.98 4.72 14.30
CA ILE A 22 -4.42 3.68 13.37
C ILE A 22 -3.68 2.39 13.75
N PRO A 23 -4.38 1.25 13.96
CA PRO A 23 -3.74 -0.01 14.28
C PRO A 23 -2.66 -0.37 13.25
N VAL A 24 -1.57 -1.00 13.68
CA VAL A 24 -0.58 -1.55 12.74
C VAL A 24 -1.10 -2.88 12.20
N ARG A 25 -1.11 -3.04 10.87
CA ARG A 25 -1.53 -4.28 10.22
C ARG A 25 -0.70 -5.45 10.72
N SER A 26 -1.38 -6.42 11.32
CA SER A 26 -0.80 -7.62 11.95
C SER A 26 -1.68 -8.84 11.74
N GLY A 27 -1.08 -10.03 11.80
CA GLY A 27 -1.77 -11.31 11.58
C GLY A 27 -1.47 -11.94 10.22
N LYS A 28 -2.29 -12.94 9.86
CA LYS A 28 -2.17 -13.72 8.62
C LYS A 28 -2.36 -12.82 7.40
N TRP A 29 -1.66 -13.15 6.31
CA TRP A 29 -1.89 -12.53 5.01
C TRP A 29 -3.21 -13.05 4.44
N ASN A 30 -3.97 -12.18 3.78
CA ASN A 30 -5.17 -12.52 3.05
C ASN A 30 -4.95 -12.30 1.54
N PRO A 31 -5.75 -12.93 0.66
CA PRO A 31 -5.55 -12.84 -0.79
C PRO A 31 -5.53 -11.39 -1.33
N GLU A 32 -6.38 -10.51 -0.80
CA GLU A 32 -6.46 -9.10 -1.23
C GLU A 32 -5.18 -8.33 -0.90
N GLU A 33 -4.62 -8.58 0.28
CA GLU A 33 -3.36 -8.02 0.72
C GLU A 33 -2.18 -8.56 -0.10
N GLU A 34 -2.21 -9.84 -0.47
CA GLU A 34 -1.19 -10.47 -1.31
C GLU A 34 -1.24 -9.95 -2.76
N GLU A 35 -2.43 -9.77 -3.33
CA GLU A 35 -2.60 -9.18 -4.65
C GLU A 35 -2.08 -7.74 -4.69
N TYR A 36 -2.39 -6.94 -3.66
CA TYR A 36 -1.85 -5.60 -3.54
C TYR A 36 -0.32 -5.60 -3.37
N LEU A 37 0.24 -6.47 -2.52
CA LEU A 37 1.69 -6.63 -2.37
C LEU A 37 2.37 -6.94 -3.71
N ARG A 38 1.83 -7.87 -4.50
CA ARG A 38 2.40 -8.24 -5.81
C ARG A 38 2.47 -7.05 -6.75
N LYS A 39 1.39 -6.29 -6.88
CA LYS A 39 1.37 -5.13 -7.76
C LYS A 39 2.37 -4.06 -7.31
N LEU A 40 2.49 -3.84 -6.00
CA LEU A 40 3.50 -2.93 -5.45
C LEU A 40 4.93 -3.38 -5.75
N VAL A 41 5.23 -4.68 -5.61
CA VAL A 41 6.55 -5.25 -5.93
C VAL A 41 6.86 -5.08 -7.43
N GLU A 42 5.90 -5.38 -8.31
CA GLU A 42 6.02 -5.20 -9.76
C GLU A 42 6.38 -3.75 -10.11
N LEU A 43 5.59 -2.77 -9.66
CA LEU A 43 5.82 -1.36 -9.95
C LEU A 43 7.14 -0.84 -9.37
N PHE A 44 7.53 -1.34 -8.19
CA PHE A 44 8.83 -1.02 -7.58
C PHE A 44 10.00 -1.55 -8.43
N CYS A 45 9.89 -2.78 -8.93
CA CYS A 45 10.90 -3.38 -9.80
C CYS A 45 10.97 -2.69 -11.17
N LEU A 46 9.84 -2.28 -11.73
CA LEU A 46 9.78 -1.52 -12.98
C LEU A 46 10.40 -0.12 -12.85
N GLY A 47 10.46 0.43 -11.63
CA GLY A 47 11.05 1.75 -11.38
C GLY A 47 10.16 2.91 -11.81
N VAL A 48 8.84 2.67 -11.91
CA VAL A 48 7.85 3.64 -12.44
C VAL A 48 7.13 4.45 -11.36
N LEU A 49 7.40 4.16 -10.09
CA LEU A 49 6.77 4.85 -8.96
C LEU A 49 7.31 6.28 -8.82
N ASP A 50 6.40 7.23 -8.58
CA ASP A 50 6.75 8.58 -8.16
C ASP A 50 6.82 8.70 -6.62
N ASP A 51 7.51 9.71 -6.09
CA ASP A 51 7.64 9.98 -4.65
C ASP A 51 8.27 8.87 -3.78
N VAL A 52 8.98 7.91 -4.38
CA VAL A 52 9.81 6.96 -3.63
C VAL A 52 11.18 7.58 -3.40
N GLU A 53 11.51 7.87 -2.14
CA GLU A 53 12.83 8.36 -1.74
C GLU A 53 13.94 7.47 -2.31
N GLN A 54 14.91 8.08 -3.01
CA GLN A 54 16.00 7.36 -3.64
C GLN A 54 16.74 6.48 -2.62
N LYS A 55 17.10 5.26 -3.02
CA LYS A 55 17.75 4.26 -2.14
C LYS A 55 16.88 3.76 -0.98
N SER A 56 15.57 4.05 -0.97
CA SER A 56 14.61 3.30 -0.16
C SER A 56 14.71 1.81 -0.48
N SER A 57 14.79 0.97 0.57
CA SER A 57 14.69 -0.47 0.36
C SER A 57 13.24 -0.88 0.13
N MET A 58 13.01 -1.86 -0.74
CA MET A 58 11.68 -2.42 -1.02
C MET A 58 10.95 -2.80 0.28
N ARG A 59 11.62 -3.46 1.24
CA ARG A 59 11.02 -3.78 2.55
C ARG A 59 10.52 -2.57 3.31
N ALA A 60 11.34 -1.52 3.42
CA ALA A 60 10.97 -0.31 4.14
C ALA A 60 9.80 0.39 3.43
N TRP A 61 9.82 0.45 2.11
CA TRP A 61 8.76 1.04 1.32
C TRP A 61 7.44 0.24 1.42
N LEU A 62 7.47 -1.09 1.22
CA LEU A 62 6.31 -1.97 1.38
C LEU A 62 5.70 -1.90 2.78
N SER A 63 6.54 -1.82 3.83
CA SER A 63 6.05 -1.70 5.21
C SER A 63 5.24 -0.43 5.44
N LYS A 64 5.60 0.66 4.73
CA LYS A 64 4.81 1.91 4.74
C LYS A 64 3.50 1.68 4.00
N MET A 65 3.53 1.16 2.77
CA MET A 65 2.34 1.00 1.91
C MET A 65 1.27 0.08 2.52
N LEU A 66 1.70 -0.98 3.22
CA LEU A 66 0.82 -1.95 3.88
C LEU A 66 0.55 -1.63 5.36
N ASN A 67 1.05 -0.49 5.87
CA ASN A 67 0.99 -0.10 7.27
C ASN A 67 1.33 -1.24 8.26
N CYS A 68 2.46 -1.93 8.03
CA CYS A 68 2.87 -3.05 8.86
C CYS A 68 4.33 -2.92 9.31
N CYS A 69 4.78 -3.79 10.21
CA CYS A 69 6.18 -3.77 10.64
C CYS A 69 7.10 -4.35 9.54
N PRO A 70 8.33 -3.82 9.34
CA PRO A 70 9.29 -4.36 8.36
C PRO A 70 9.61 -5.85 8.53
N MET A 71 9.45 -6.38 9.75
CA MET A 71 9.63 -7.80 10.05
C MET A 71 8.55 -8.66 9.38
N ARG A 72 7.30 -8.19 9.28
CA ARG A 72 6.21 -8.92 8.62
C ARG A 72 6.50 -9.09 7.13
N ILE A 73 7.01 -8.04 6.47
CA ILE A 73 7.48 -8.10 5.09
C ILE A 73 8.67 -9.07 4.97
N SER A 74 9.64 -9.00 5.90
CA SER A 74 10.80 -9.90 5.90
C SER A 74 10.38 -11.38 6.01
N LYS A 75 9.38 -11.69 6.86
CA LYS A 75 8.82 -13.05 6.99
C LYS A 75 8.09 -13.49 5.72
N LYS A 76 7.27 -12.63 5.10
CA LYS A 76 6.58 -12.93 3.84
C LYS A 76 7.57 -13.21 2.71
N GLN A 77 8.66 -12.45 2.66
CA GLN A 77 9.75 -12.65 1.71
C GLN A 77 10.43 -14.02 1.88
N MET A 78 10.65 -14.46 3.11
CA MET A 78 11.33 -15.74 3.40
C MET A 78 10.42 -16.94 3.14
N ASN A 79 9.14 -16.84 3.47
CA ASN A 79 8.24 -17.99 3.61
C ASN A 79 7.15 -18.08 2.51
N GLY A 80 7.11 -17.14 1.57
CA GLY A 80 6.06 -17.13 0.55
C GLY A 80 6.51 -16.49 -0.75
N GLU A 81 6.46 -15.17 -0.81
CA GLU A 81 6.60 -14.43 -2.06
C GLU A 81 8.06 -14.09 -2.36
N LYS A 82 8.57 -14.57 -3.49
CA LYS A 82 9.98 -14.41 -3.88
C LYS A 82 10.22 -13.02 -4.45
N PHE A 83 10.44 -12.04 -3.58
CA PHE A 83 10.98 -10.73 -3.97
C PHE A 83 12.27 -10.39 -3.22
N ILE A 84 13.11 -9.52 -3.80
CA ILE A 84 14.38 -9.13 -3.19
C ILE A 84 14.11 -7.93 -2.27
N GLY A 85 13.72 -8.18 -1.03
CA GLY A 85 13.32 -7.11 -0.11
C GLY A 85 14.43 -6.10 0.25
N LYS A 86 15.71 -6.44 0.02
CA LYS A 86 16.86 -5.52 0.14
C LYS A 86 17.07 -4.65 -1.10
N ALA A 87 16.39 -4.92 -2.21
CA ALA A 87 16.48 -4.15 -3.43
C ALA A 87 16.21 -2.68 -3.15
N LYS A 88 17.03 -1.83 -3.77
CA LYS A 88 16.92 -0.39 -3.68
C LYS A 88 16.08 0.08 -4.85
N PHE A 89 15.20 1.04 -4.61
CA PHE A 89 14.44 1.66 -5.68
C PHE A 89 15.40 2.33 -6.67
N LYS A 90 15.19 2.06 -7.96
CA LYS A 90 15.90 2.68 -9.09
C LYS A 90 14.85 3.15 -10.08
N LYS A 91 14.73 4.47 -10.26
CA LYS A 91 13.78 5.06 -11.21
C LYS A 91 14.17 4.67 -12.64
N ASN A 92 13.21 4.20 -13.43
CA ASN A 92 13.38 3.84 -14.82
C ASN A 92 12.83 4.95 -15.72
N ILE A 93 13.67 5.96 -15.96
CA ILE A 93 13.27 7.18 -16.68
C ILE A 93 12.79 6.87 -18.09
N GLU A 94 13.46 5.95 -18.79
CA GLU A 94 13.12 5.56 -20.15
C GLU A 94 11.72 4.93 -20.22
N LEU A 95 11.44 3.96 -19.34
CA LEU A 95 10.12 3.34 -19.28
C LEU A 95 9.02 4.35 -18.92
N ILE A 96 9.29 5.27 -17.98
CA ILE A 96 8.34 6.33 -17.62
C ILE A 96 8.04 7.23 -18.83
N GLN A 97 9.05 7.58 -19.63
CA GLN A 97 8.87 8.42 -20.83
C GLN A 97 8.12 7.71 -21.96
N GLN A 98 8.28 6.39 -22.08
CA GLN A 98 7.64 5.57 -23.12
C GLN A 98 6.21 5.14 -22.74
N MET A 99 5.87 5.14 -21.45
CA MET A 99 4.55 4.73 -20.97
C MET A 99 3.47 5.67 -21.51
N THR A 100 2.45 5.09 -22.17
CA THR A 100 1.33 5.89 -22.67
C THR A 100 0.45 6.35 -21.51
N GLN A 101 -0.31 7.42 -21.72
CA GLN A 101 -1.26 7.92 -20.73
C GLN A 101 -2.28 6.85 -20.34
N GLU A 102 -2.76 6.07 -21.31
CA GLU A 102 -3.69 4.96 -21.09
C GLU A 102 -3.10 3.88 -20.16
N HIS A 103 -1.86 3.42 -20.41
CA HIS A 103 -1.21 2.43 -19.54
C HIS A 103 -0.95 2.99 -18.13
N TYR A 104 -0.65 4.29 -18.01
CA TYR A 104 -0.50 4.95 -16.72
C TYR A 104 -1.83 4.95 -15.95
N ASP A 105 -2.92 5.36 -16.60
CA ASP A 105 -4.24 5.43 -15.99
C ASP A 105 -4.72 4.04 -15.56
N GLU A 106 -4.55 3.01 -16.41
CA GLU A 106 -4.84 1.61 -16.07
C GLU A 106 -4.06 1.11 -14.85
N ALA A 107 -2.75 1.41 -14.79
CA ALA A 107 -1.93 1.02 -13.65
C ALA A 107 -2.37 1.73 -12.37
N CYS A 108 -2.73 3.01 -12.45
CA CYS A 108 -3.27 3.77 -11.33
C CYS A 108 -4.60 3.20 -10.84
N ASP A 109 -5.53 2.90 -11.74
CA ASP A 109 -6.84 2.33 -11.41
C ASP A 109 -6.71 0.94 -10.79
N GLU A 110 -5.82 0.11 -11.32
CA GLU A 110 -5.53 -1.20 -10.74
C GLU A 110 -5.00 -1.07 -9.31
N VAL A 111 -3.99 -0.23 -9.09
CA VAL A 111 -3.42 0.01 -7.75
C VAL A 111 -4.48 0.53 -6.79
N HIS A 112 -5.34 1.45 -7.21
CA HIS A 112 -6.43 1.98 -6.39
C HIS A 112 -7.45 0.90 -6.03
N ARG A 113 -7.85 0.07 -6.99
CA ARG A 113 -8.77 -1.05 -6.77
C ARG A 113 -8.20 -2.04 -5.75
N LEU A 114 -6.95 -2.46 -5.93
CA LEU A 114 -6.26 -3.40 -5.05
C LEU A 114 -6.11 -2.85 -3.64
N ARG A 115 -5.68 -1.59 -3.52
CA ARG A 115 -5.57 -0.89 -2.23
C ARG A 115 -6.92 -0.84 -1.52
N SER A 116 -7.99 -0.49 -2.23
CA SER A 116 -9.33 -0.40 -1.66
C SER A 116 -9.82 -1.75 -1.15
N SER A 117 -9.58 -2.82 -1.91
CA SER A 117 -9.89 -4.19 -1.50
C SER A 117 -9.14 -4.59 -0.22
N PHE A 118 -7.82 -4.37 -0.21
CA PHE A 118 -6.97 -4.60 0.97
C PHE A 118 -7.47 -3.84 2.20
N LEU A 119 -7.72 -2.52 2.08
CA LEU A 119 -8.16 -1.69 3.19
C LEU A 119 -9.54 -2.13 3.71
N LYS A 120 -10.47 -2.47 2.82
CA LYS A 120 -11.80 -2.99 3.21
C LYS A 120 -11.69 -4.30 3.97
N HIS A 121 -10.85 -5.23 3.52
CA HIS A 121 -10.63 -6.48 4.24
C HIS A 121 -9.95 -6.23 5.59
N TRP A 122 -8.93 -5.39 5.63
CA TRP A 122 -8.24 -5.08 6.88
C TRP A 122 -9.17 -4.41 7.89
N ALA A 123 -10.03 -3.50 7.44
CA ALA A 123 -11.06 -2.88 8.27
C ALA A 123 -11.99 -3.95 8.89
N LYS A 124 -12.46 -4.92 8.10
CA LYS A 124 -13.26 -6.06 8.61
C LYS A 124 -12.50 -6.89 9.65
N ASP A 125 -11.22 -7.18 9.42
CA ASP A 125 -10.38 -7.92 10.36
C ASP A 125 -10.25 -7.18 11.70
N GLU A 126 -10.02 -5.87 11.68
CA GLU A 126 -9.91 -5.06 12.90
C GLU A 126 -11.25 -4.96 13.63
N PHE A 127 -12.37 -4.81 12.90
CA PHE A 127 -13.71 -4.84 13.49
C PHE A 127 -13.99 -6.18 14.18
N ALA A 128 -13.68 -7.30 13.52
CA ALA A 128 -13.84 -8.64 14.07
C ALA A 128 -12.96 -8.93 15.30
N LYS A 129 -11.84 -8.19 15.49
CA LYS A 129 -11.02 -8.28 16.71
C LYS A 129 -11.61 -7.47 17.87
N ARG A 130 -12.28 -6.34 17.58
CA ARG A 130 -12.87 -5.42 18.58
C ARG A 130 -14.11 -5.99 19.26
N THR A 131 -14.77 -6.99 18.67
CA THR A 131 -16.01 -7.63 19.17
C THR A 131 -15.85 -8.49 20.42
N THR A 132 -14.74 -8.41 21.15
CA THR A 132 -14.58 -9.04 22.48
C THR A 132 -14.92 -8.13 23.65
N ARG A 133 -15.24 -6.83 23.46
CA ARG A 133 -15.57 -5.95 24.59
C ARG A 133 -16.79 -5.04 24.50
N ASP A 134 -17.24 -4.57 23.34
CA ASP A 134 -18.50 -3.83 23.18
C ASP A 134 -18.88 -3.79 21.69
N LYS A 135 -20.14 -4.07 21.33
CA LYS A 135 -20.62 -4.13 19.92
C LYS A 135 -21.48 -2.90 19.58
N PRO A 136 -21.13 -2.09 18.57
CA PRO A 136 -22.11 -1.34 17.79
C PRO A 136 -22.68 -2.19 16.63
N THR A 137 -23.83 -1.78 16.12
CA THR A 137 -24.85 -2.63 15.51
C THR A 137 -24.60 -3.00 14.04
N SER A 138 -23.69 -2.35 13.31
CA SER A 138 -23.40 -2.69 11.90
C SER A 138 -22.01 -2.25 11.41
N PHE A 139 -21.43 -3.01 10.47
CA PHE A 139 -20.21 -2.66 9.72
C PHE A 139 -20.40 -1.43 8.81
N GLU A 140 -21.64 -1.20 8.36
CA GLU A 140 -22.01 -0.08 7.48
C GLU A 140 -22.07 1.27 8.21
N GLU A 141 -22.15 1.28 9.55
CA GLU A 141 -22.07 2.53 10.34
C GLU A 141 -20.61 2.97 10.59
N TRP A 142 -19.63 2.13 10.29
CA TRP A 142 -18.22 2.36 10.60
C TRP A 142 -17.34 2.65 9.38
N PHE A 143 -17.83 2.37 8.18
CA PHE A 143 -17.13 2.53 6.90
C PHE A 143 -17.87 3.51 5.99
#